data_AF-A5GI20-F1
#
_entry.id   AF-A5GI20-F1
#
_cell.length_a   1.000
_cell.length_b   1.000
_cell.length_c   1.000
_cell.angle_alpha   90.00
_cell.angle_beta   90.00
_cell.angle_gamma   90.00
#
_symmetry.space_group_name_H-M   'P 1'
#
loop_
_entity.id
_entity.type
_entity.pdbx_description
1 polymer ?
#
loop_
_entity_poly.entity_id
_entity_poly.type
_entity_poly.pdbx_seq_one_letter_code
_entity_poly.pdbx_strand_id
1 'polypeptide(L)' 'MPVHVSVENQMPEDLHRAMGVFIEEHPQWDQYRLVQSAIAGFLFQQGCKDRAVVRHYLGGLFRRDTSSHRVEPSC' A
#
# COMPACT_ATOMS: atom_id res chain seq x y z
N MET A 1 3.03 -19.23 -5.11
CA MET A 1 3.02 -17.94 -5.83
C MET A 1 1.91 -17.11 -5.21
N PRO A 2 2.18 -15.94 -4.59
CA PRO A 2 1.09 -15.09 -4.09
C PRO A 2 0.23 -14.62 -5.26
N VAL A 3 -1.09 -14.72 -5.11
CA VAL A 3 -2.05 -14.23 -6.11
C VAL A 3 -2.18 -12.72 -5.89
N HIS A 4 -1.69 -11.93 -6.84
CA HIS A 4 -1.87 -10.49 -6.86
C HIS A 4 -3.02 -10.14 -7.80
N VAL A 5 -3.89 -9.24 -7.34
CA VAL A 5 -4.99 -8.68 -8.15
C VAL A 5 -4.68 -7.21 -8.38
N SER A 6 -4.73 -6.77 -9.64
CA SER A 6 -4.64 -5.36 -9.98
C SER A 6 -6.02 -4.71 -9.86
N VAL A 7 -6.05 -3.46 -9.42
CA VAL A 7 -7.27 -2.66 -9.29
C VAL A 7 -7.15 -1.46 -10.21
N GLU A 8 -8.13 -1.30 -11.09
CA GLU A 8 -8.34 -0.11 -11.89
C GLU A 8 -9.58 0.61 -11.37
N ASN A 9 -9.49 1.92 -11.18
CA ASN A 9 -10.59 2.71 -10.65
C ASN A 9 -10.55 4.13 -11.20
N GLN A 10 -11.73 4.70 -11.45
CA GLN A 10 -11.87 6.14 -11.71
C GLN A 10 -12.08 6.85 -10.38
N MET A 11 -11.29 7.89 -10.14
CA MET A 11 -11.32 8.64 -8.88
C MET A 11 -11.42 10.15 -9.11
N PRO A 12 -12.03 10.89 -8.17
CA PRO A 12 -12.11 12.34 -8.24
C PRO A 12 -10.71 12.97 -8.45
N GLU A 13 -10.63 13.98 -9.31
CA GLU A 13 -9.36 14.60 -9.72
C GLU A 13 -8.62 15.24 -8.54
N ASP A 14 -9.36 15.89 -7.64
CA ASP A 14 -8.86 16.49 -6.41
C ASP A 14 -8.23 15.46 -5.48
N LEU A 15 -8.87 14.29 -5.31
CA LEU A 15 -8.30 13.18 -4.55
C LEU A 15 -7.03 12.64 -5.20
N HIS A 16 -7.05 12.43 -6.52
CA HIS A 16 -5.87 11.95 -7.25
C HIS A 16 -4.69 12.93 -7.13
N ARG A 17 -4.95 14.24 -7.24
CA ARG A 17 -3.94 15.29 -7.05
C ARG A 17 -3.39 15.28 -5.62
N ALA A 18 -4.25 15.20 -4.61
CA ALA A 18 -3.83 15.15 -3.21
C ALA A 18 -2.95 13.92 -2.92
N MET A 19 -3.27 12.76 -3.50
CA MET A 19 -2.42 11.57 -3.40
C MET A 19 -1.04 11.78 -4.01
N GLY A 20 -0.96 12.45 -5.17
CA GLY A 20 0.30 12.79 -5.82
C GLY A 20 1.20 13.65 -4.92
N VAL A 21 0.65 14.76 -4.41
CA VAL A 21 1.37 15.67 -3.51
C VAL A 21 1.86 14.93 -2.25
N PHE A 22 1.01 14.10 -1.65
CA PHE A 22 1.39 13.30 -0.48
C PHE A 22 2.57 12.36 -0.77
N ILE A 23 2.58 11.70 -1.93
CA ILE A 23 3.65 10.79 -2.33
C ILE A 23 4.96 11.55 -2.59
N GLU A 24 4.87 12.73 -3.21
CA GLU A 24 6.03 13.61 -3.46
C GLU A 24 6.72 14.04 -2.15
N GLU A 25 5.93 14.34 -1.11
CA GLU A 25 6.44 14.71 0.23
C GLU A 25 6.93 13.51 1.05
N HIS A 26 6.57 12.28 0.65
CA HIS A 26 6.85 11.07 1.40
C HIS A 26 7.39 9.95 0.48
N PRO A 27 8.67 9.99 0.08
CA PRO A 27 9.25 9.11 -0.94
C PRO A 27 9.24 7.61 -0.58
N GLN A 28 9.02 7.25 0.68
CA GLN A 28 8.79 5.87 1.11
C GLN A 28 7.40 5.32 0.70
N TRP A 29 6.50 6.19 0.27
CA TRP A 29 5.17 5.85 -0.19
C TRP A 29 5.13 5.75 -1.71
N ASP A 30 4.32 4.83 -2.18
CA ASP A 30 3.95 4.68 -3.58
C ASP A 30 2.41 4.57 -3.63
N GLN A 31 1.84 4.69 -4.83
CA GLN A 31 0.40 4.65 -5.04
C GLN A 31 -0.24 3.38 -4.46
N TYR A 32 0.41 2.22 -4.66
CA TYR A 32 -0.11 0.94 -4.17
C TYR A 32 -0.10 0.87 -2.65
N ARG A 33 0.98 1.31 -2.01
CA ARG A 33 1.12 1.35 -0.55
C ARG A 33 0.09 2.28 0.06
N LEU A 34 -0.13 3.45 -0.53
CA LEU A 34 -1.11 4.42 -0.06
C LEU A 34 -2.52 3.82 -0.09
N VAL A 35 -2.92 3.28 -1.24
CA VAL A 35 -4.25 2.69 -1.45
C VAL A 35 -4.45 1.44 -0.58
N GLN A 36 -3.48 0.53 -0.51
CA GLN A 36 -3.59 -0.67 0.33
C GLN A 36 -3.72 -0.30 1.81
N SER A 37 -2.97 0.71 2.28
CA SER A 37 -3.06 1.18 3.66
C SER A 37 -4.42 1.81 3.96
N ALA A 38 -4.93 2.61 3.04
CA ALA A 38 -6.24 3.24 3.15
C ALA A 38 -7.38 2.20 3.18
N ILE A 39 -7.36 1.22 2.27
CA ILE A 39 -8.36 0.14 2.22
C ILE A 39 -8.29 -0.71 3.50
N ALA A 40 -7.10 -1.12 3.91
CA ALA A 40 -6.93 -1.93 5.11
C ALA A 40 -7.37 -1.18 6.37
N GLY A 41 -7.06 0.12 6.48
CA GLY A 41 -7.51 0.99 7.56
C GLY A 41 -9.03 1.16 7.58
N PHE A 42 -9.64 1.41 6.41
CA PHE A 42 -11.09 1.50 6.27
C PHE A 42 -11.79 0.22 6.74
N LEU A 43 -11.35 -0.94 6.24
CA LEU A 43 -11.92 -2.24 6.64
C LEU A 43 -11.75 -2.49 8.15
N PHE A 44 -10.59 -2.18 8.71
CA PHE A 44 -10.32 -2.33 10.13
C PHE A 44 -11.25 -1.44 10.99
N GLN A 45 -11.41 -0.17 10.60
CA GLN A 45 -12.30 0.78 11.29
C GLN A 45 -13.77 0.33 11.27
N GLN A 46 -14.20 -0.37 10.20
CA GLN A 46 -15.55 -0.94 10.10
C GLN A 46 -15.70 -2.29 10.84
N GLY A 47 -14.71 -2.70 11.64
CA GLY A 47 -14.79 -3.91 12.46
C GLY A 47 -14.40 -5.20 11.74
N CYS A 48 -13.68 -5.11 10.61
CA CYS A 48 -13.10 -6.29 9.99
C CYS A 48 -12.09 -6.95 10.95
N LYS A 49 -12.38 -8.20 11.33
CA LYS A 49 -11.57 -8.98 12.28
C LYS A 49 -10.47 -9.81 11.61
N ASP A 50 -10.32 -9.69 10.29
CA ASP A 50 -9.32 -10.44 9.55
C ASP A 50 -7.91 -9.94 9.92
N ARG A 51 -7.10 -10.86 10.45
CA ARG A 51 -5.71 -10.58 10.82
C ARG A 51 -4.86 -10.17 9.62
N ALA A 52 -5.19 -10.63 8.41
CA ALA A 52 -4.51 -10.22 7.19
C ALA A 52 -4.73 -8.72 6.93
N VAL A 53 -5.95 -8.22 7.10
CA VAL A 53 -6.29 -6.79 6.94
C VAL A 53 -5.50 -5.94 7.94
N VAL A 54 -5.48 -6.32 9.22
CA VAL A 54 -4.69 -5.61 10.25
C VAL A 54 -3.20 -5.63 9.91
N ARG A 55 -2.69 -6.75 9.40
CA ARG A 55 -1.28 -6.88 9.00
C ARG A 55 -0.94 -5.98 7.81
N HIS A 56 -1.82 -5.89 6.81
CA HIS A 56 -1.64 -4.99 5.67
C HIS A 56 -1.69 -3.52 6.08
N TYR A 57 -2.61 -3.16 6.96
CA TYR A 57 -2.68 -1.82 7.54
C TYR A 57 -1.39 -1.44 8.28
N LEU A 58 -0.95 -2.28 9.22
CA LEU A 58 0.27 -2.03 10.00
C LEU A 58 1.53 -2.08 9.13
N GLY A 59 1.61 -3.01 8.18
CA GLY A 59 2.74 -3.11 7.24
C GLY A 59 2.83 -1.91 6.31
N GLY A 60 1.69 -1.38 5.88
CA GLY A 60 1.59 -0.13 5.13
C GLY A 60 2.09 1.07 5.92
N LEU A 61 1.75 1.17 7.21
CA LEU A 61 2.18 2.28 8.06
C LEU A 61 3.64 2.19 8.53
N PHE A 62 4.12 1.00 8.92
CA PHE A 62 5.37 0.84 9.67
C PHE A 62 6.46 0.07 8.92
N ARG A 63 6.44 0.05 7.57
CA ARG A 63 7.38 -0.74 6.76
C ARG A 63 8.82 -0.53 7.26
N ARG A 64 9.41 -1.61 7.80
CA ARG A 64 10.87 -1.73 7.98
C ARG A 64 11.44 -1.88 6.59
N ASP A 65 12.37 -1.01 6.20
CA ASP A 65 13.16 -1.18 4.99
C ASP A 65 13.92 -2.50 5.10
N THR A 66 13.34 -3.57 4.57
CA THR A 66 14.09 -4.76 4.18
C THR A 66 14.41 -4.58 2.71
N SER A 67 15.19 -3.55 2.39
CA SER A 67 15.97 -3.49 1.16
C SER A 67 17.01 -4.61 1.19
N SER A 68 16.58 -5.86 1.09
CA SER A 68 17.45 -6.95 0.63
C SER A 68 17.22 -7.06 -0.87
N HIS A 69 17.99 -6.24 -1.57
CA HIS A 69 18.34 -6.37 -2.97
C HIS A 69 18.62 -7.85 -3.28
N ARG A 70 17.64 -8.61 -3.80
CA ARG A 70 17.88 -9.95 -4.30
C ARG A 70 18.43 -9.78 -5.72
N VAL A 71 19.74 -9.60 -5.81
CA VAL A 71 20.48 -9.82 -7.04
C VAL A 71 20.20 -11.26 -7.46
N GLU A 72 19.52 -11.43 -8.58
CA GLU A 72 19.46 -12.73 -9.24
C GLU A 72 20.88 -13.12 -9.68
N PRO A 73 21.42 -14.29 -9.27
CA PRO A 73 22.63 -14.78 -9.89
C PRO A 73 22.27 -15.25 -11.31
N SER A 74 22.78 -14.54 -12.31
CA SER A 74 22.86 -15.06 -13.67
C SER A 74 23.80 -16.25 -13.69
N CYS A 75 23.28 -17.43 -14.04
CA CYS A 75 24.00 -18.49 -14.72
C CYS A 75 23.04 -19.19 -15.67
#